data_AF-A0A371B484-F1
#
_entry.id   AF-A0A371B484-F1
#
_cell.length_a   1.000
_cell.length_b   1.000
_cell.length_c   1.000
_cell.angle_alpha   90.00
_cell.angle_beta   90.00
_cell.angle_gamma   90.00
#
_symmetry.space_group_name_H-M   'P 1'
#
loop_
_entity.id
_entity.type
_entity.pdbx_description
1 polymer ?
#
loop_
_entity_poly.entity_id
_entity_poly.type
_entity_poly.pdbx_seq_one_letter_code
_entity_poly.pdbx_strand_id
1 'polypeptide(L)'
;MQASAATVSSPQPARRDPIAELIAPSPRVLAIQRALADFGYGQIKPTGNFDAATRVAIEKFERDRKLPVTGQISERFVRELSAMTGRPLE
;
A
#
# COMPACT_ATOMS: atom_id res chain seq x y z
N MET A 1 -48.44 -14.19 -23.12
CA MET A 1 -47.31 -14.44 -24.05
C MET A 1 -46.12 -13.63 -23.56
N GLN A 2 -45.23 -14.27 -22.80
CA GLN A 2 -43.83 -14.62 -23.15
C GLN A 2 -42.83 -13.46 -22.90
N ALA A 3 -41.58 -13.62 -22.45
CA ALA A 3 -40.81 -14.59 -21.66
C ALA A 3 -39.32 -14.19 -21.84
N SER A 4 -38.46 -14.60 -20.90
CA SER A 4 -36.99 -14.78 -21.01
C SER A 4 -36.13 -13.60 -20.54
N ALA A 5 -35.43 -13.67 -19.39
CA ALA A 5 -34.28 -14.54 -19.04
C ALA A 5 -33.01 -14.09 -19.77
N ALA A 6 -32.06 -13.45 -19.08
CA ALA A 6 -30.83 -14.05 -18.50
C ALA A 6 -29.62 -13.42 -19.23
N THR A 7 -28.40 -13.20 -18.73
CA THR A 7 -27.69 -13.55 -17.49
C THR A 7 -26.38 -12.76 -17.51
N VAL A 8 -25.98 -12.22 -16.35
CA VAL A 8 -24.61 -11.96 -15.85
C VAL A 8 -23.52 -11.40 -16.79
N SER A 9 -23.16 -10.15 -16.52
CA SER A 9 -21.75 -9.80 -16.32
C SER A 9 -21.67 -9.19 -14.93
N SER A 10 -21.06 -9.93 -14.00
CA SER A 10 -20.80 -9.57 -12.61
C SER A 10 -20.54 -8.07 -12.44
N PRO A 11 -21.08 -7.38 -11.40
CA PRO A 11 -20.41 -6.20 -10.91
C PRO A 11 -19.08 -6.71 -10.35
N GLN A 12 -18.07 -6.79 -11.22
CA GLN A 12 -16.69 -6.98 -10.82
C GLN A 12 -16.48 -5.95 -9.71
N PRO A 13 -16.16 -6.39 -8.47
CA PRO A 13 -16.05 -5.49 -7.35
C PRO A 13 -15.13 -4.38 -7.81
N ALA A 14 -15.67 -3.17 -7.88
CA ALA A 14 -14.98 -1.99 -8.37
C ALA A 14 -13.59 -2.07 -7.76
N ARG A 15 -12.58 -2.24 -8.64
CA ARG A 15 -11.15 -2.19 -8.34
C ARG A 15 -11.03 -1.21 -7.19
N ARG A 16 -10.78 -1.69 -5.96
CA ARG A 16 -10.62 -0.81 -4.80
C ARG A 16 -9.58 0.19 -5.22
N ASP A 17 -10.00 1.42 -5.51
CA ASP A 17 -9.14 2.45 -6.06
C ASP A 17 -7.96 2.57 -5.11
N PRO A 18 -6.78 2.04 -5.47
CA PRO A 18 -5.70 1.81 -4.50
C PRO A 18 -5.12 3.14 -3.97
N ILE A 19 -5.53 4.25 -4.61
CA ILE A 19 -5.14 5.62 -4.29
C ILE A 19 -6.14 6.29 -3.32
N ALA A 20 -7.43 5.90 -3.31
CA ALA A 20 -8.43 6.55 -2.46
C ALA A 20 -8.31 6.14 -0.98
N GLU A 21 -7.90 4.89 -0.71
CA GLU A 21 -7.60 4.38 0.64
C GLU A 21 -6.23 4.87 1.17
N LEU A 22 -5.47 5.58 0.33
CA LEU A 22 -4.17 6.16 0.64
C LEU A 22 -4.27 7.51 1.39
N ILE A 23 -5.46 8.13 1.42
CA ILE A 23 -5.66 9.52 1.93
C ILE A 23 -6.31 9.54 3.33
N ALA A 24 -6.96 8.47 3.75
CA ALA A 24 -7.36 8.30 5.15
C ALA A 24 -6.17 7.74 5.98
N PRO A 25 -6.07 8.07 7.29
CA PRO A 25 -5.11 7.43 8.17
C PRO A 25 -5.39 5.93 8.22
N SER A 26 -4.60 5.18 7.47
CA SER A 26 -4.82 3.75 7.27
C SER A 26 -3.93 2.96 8.24
N PRO A 27 -4.46 1.94 8.94
CA PRO A 27 -3.65 1.07 9.82
C PRO A 27 -2.46 0.45 9.07
N ARG A 28 -2.65 0.19 7.77
CA ARG A 28 -1.62 -0.19 6.82
C ARG A 28 -0.47 0.83 6.71
N VAL A 29 -0.76 2.12 6.57
CA VAL A 29 0.27 3.18 6.48
C VAL A 29 1.02 3.30 7.80
N LEU A 30 0.32 3.17 8.92
CA LEU A 30 0.89 3.08 10.26
C LEU A 30 1.92 1.93 10.36
N ALA A 31 1.55 0.74 9.90
CA ALA A 31 2.43 -0.43 9.88
C ALA A 31 3.66 -0.22 8.98
N ILE A 32 3.46 0.37 7.79
CA ILE A 32 4.53 0.71 6.85
C ILE A 32 5.51 1.72 7.46
N GLN A 33 5.01 2.82 8.02
CA GLN A 33 5.84 3.85 8.64
C GLN A 33 6.65 3.28 9.81
N ARG A 34 6.03 2.43 10.63
CA ARG A 34 6.69 1.76 11.74
C ARG A 34 7.80 0.82 11.25
N ALA A 35 7.53 0.02 10.23
CA ALA A 35 8.53 -0.85 9.62
C ALA A 35 9.69 -0.02 9.02
N LEU A 36 9.40 0.99 8.21
CA LEU A 36 10.45 1.83 7.62
C LEU A 36 11.29 2.56 8.68
N ALA A 37 10.69 2.98 9.80
CA ALA A 37 11.41 3.57 10.92
C ALA A 37 12.28 2.54 11.66
N ASP A 38 11.77 1.33 11.88
CA ASP A 38 12.48 0.20 12.52
C ASP A 38 13.73 -0.21 11.73
N PHE A 39 13.63 -0.21 10.40
CA PHE A 39 14.74 -0.50 9.49
C PHE A 39 15.63 0.72 9.18
N GLY A 40 15.38 1.89 9.78
CA GLY A 40 16.23 3.07 9.62
C GLY A 40 16.09 3.82 8.30
N TYR A 41 15.02 3.59 7.52
CA TYR A 41 14.79 4.29 6.25
C TYR A 41 14.32 5.74 6.42
N GLY A 42 13.99 6.17 7.65
CA GLY A 42 13.77 7.58 7.98
C GLY A 42 13.23 7.79 9.38
N GLN A 43 13.28 9.05 9.86
CA GLN A 43 12.58 9.48 11.07
C GLN A 43 11.11 9.74 10.74
N ILE A 44 10.40 8.68 10.39
CA ILE A 44 8.97 8.76 10.09
C ILE A 44 8.21 8.54 11.39
N LYS A 45 7.32 9.47 11.72
CA LYS A 45 6.35 9.23 12.77
C LYS A 45 5.24 8.35 12.19
N PRO A 46 4.92 7.21 12.83
CA PRO A 46 3.80 6.38 12.42
C PRO A 46 2.51 7.12 12.79
N THR A 47 2.09 8.04 11.93
CA THR A 47 0.88 8.86 12.06
C THR A 47 -0.31 8.24 11.32
N GLY A 48 -0.04 7.29 10.42
CA GLY A 48 -1.02 6.73 9.50
C GLY A 48 -1.22 7.60 8.26
N ASN A 49 -0.61 8.78 8.21
CA ASN A 49 -0.75 9.72 7.10
C ASN A 49 0.38 9.52 6.08
N PHE A 50 0.02 9.60 4.81
CA PHE A 50 0.98 9.56 3.72
C PHE A 50 1.64 10.93 3.49
N ASP A 51 2.65 11.25 4.30
CA ASP A 51 3.42 12.48 4.19
C ASP A 51 4.64 12.36 3.27
N ALA A 52 5.26 13.50 2.92
CA ALA A 52 6.51 13.55 2.15
C ALA A 52 7.65 12.74 2.82
N ALA A 53 7.70 12.69 4.15
CA ALA A 53 8.66 11.87 4.87
C ALA A 53 8.45 10.37 4.63
N THR A 54 7.19 9.91 4.60
CA THR A 54 6.83 8.54 4.26
C THR A 54 7.22 8.22 2.82
N ARG A 55 6.95 9.15 1.89
CA ARG A 55 7.35 9.04 0.48
C ARG A 55 8.85 8.82 0.34
N VAL A 56 9.67 9.69 0.94
CA VAL A 56 11.13 9.59 0.87
C VAL A 56 11.66 8.28 1.45
N ALA A 57 11.05 7.78 2.52
CA ALA A 57 11.42 6.50 3.09
C ALA A 57 11.06 5.32 2.18
N ILE A 58 9.91 5.36 1.51
CA ILE A 58 9.52 4.39 0.49
C ILE A 58 10.51 4.43 -0.67
N GLU A 59 10.85 5.63 -1.17
CA GLU A 59 11.80 5.78 -2.27
C GLU A 59 13.17 5.20 -1.92
N LYS A 60 13.64 5.42 -0.69
CA LYS A 60 14.88 4.82 -0.18
C LYS A 60 14.81 3.30 -0.13
N PHE A 61 13.71 2.76 0.40
CA PHE A 61 13.49 1.31 0.44
C PHE A 61 13.45 0.70 -0.96
N GLU A 62 12.72 1.32 -1.89
CA GLU A 62 12.65 0.86 -3.27
C GLU A 62 14.03 0.86 -3.91
N ARG A 63 14.82 1.93 -3.72
CA ARG A 63 16.18 2.03 -4.25
C ARG A 63 17.12 0.97 -3.67
N ASP A 64 17.02 0.72 -2.37
CA ASP A 64 17.82 -0.28 -1.65
C ASP A 64 17.50 -1.71 -2.12
N ARG A 65 16.21 -1.99 -2.33
CA ARG A 65 15.71 -3.28 -2.84
C ARG A 65 15.82 -3.43 -4.36
N LYS A 66 16.47 -2.49 -5.06
CA LYS A 66 16.57 -2.44 -6.55
C LYS A 66 15.21 -2.49 -7.25
N LEU A 67 14.19 -1.91 -6.62
CA LEU A 67 12.87 -1.72 -7.18
C LEU A 67 12.79 -0.39 -7.94
N PRO A 68 11.86 -0.25 -8.90
CA PRO A 68 11.55 1.05 -9.48
C PRO A 68 11.11 2.01 -8.36
N VAL A 69 11.79 3.14 -8.24
CA VAL A 69 11.49 4.18 -7.25
C VAL A 69 10.25 4.92 -7.71
N THR A 70 9.10 4.57 -7.14
CA THR A 70 7.81 5.22 -7.39
C THR A 70 7.46 6.22 -6.29
N GLY A 71 7.97 5.96 -5.07
CA GLY A 71 7.56 6.66 -3.86
C GLY A 71 6.09 6.43 -3.53
N GLN A 72 5.49 5.33 -3.99
CA GLN A 72 4.08 5.02 -3.75
C GLN A 72 3.93 3.68 -3.04
N ILE A 73 2.91 3.56 -2.20
CA ILE A 73 2.57 2.28 -1.58
C ILE A 73 1.88 1.42 -2.63
N SER A 74 2.67 0.57 -3.29
CA SER A 74 2.18 -0.46 -4.21
C SER A 74 2.07 -1.81 -3.50
N GLU A 75 1.20 -2.71 -3.97
CA GLU A 75 1.12 -4.08 -3.41
C GLU A 75 2.48 -4.81 -3.43
N ARG A 76 3.29 -4.57 -4.47
CA ARG A 76 4.66 -5.11 -4.55
C ARG A 76 5.54 -4.60 -3.41
N PHE A 77 5.49 -3.30 -3.15
CA PHE A 77 6.23 -2.68 -2.05
C PHE A 77 5.78 -3.26 -0.71
N VAL A 78 4.47 -3.35 -0.47
CA VAL A 78 3.92 -3.92 0.77
C VAL A 78 4.36 -5.37 0.95
N ARG A 79 4.35 -6.17 -0.12
CA ARG A 79 4.80 -7.56 -0.08
C ARG A 79 6.30 -7.67 0.25
N GLU A 80 7.14 -6.83 -0.35
CA GLU A 80 8.58 -6.80 -0.06
C GLU A 80 8.88 -6.33 1.37
N LEU A 81 8.18 -5.31 1.84
CA LEU A 81 8.36 -4.81 3.21
C LEU A 81 7.82 -5.82 4.25
N SER A 82 6.72 -6.51 3.94
CA SER A 82 6.19 -7.62 4.76
C SER A 82 7.17 -8.79 4.81
N ALA A 83 7.80 -9.14 3.68
CA ALA A 83 8.83 -10.17 3.62
C ALA A 83 10.08 -9.79 4.42
N MET A 84 10.46 -8.50 4.44
CA MET A 84 11.59 -8.00 5.25
C MET A 84 11.28 -7.98 6.74
N THR A 85 10.11 -7.49 7.11
CA THR A 85 9.67 -7.41 8.52
C THR A 85 9.31 -8.78 9.09
N GLY A 86 9.05 -9.79 8.25
CA GLY A 86 8.61 -11.13 8.64
C GLY A 86 7.17 -11.15 9.17
N ARG A 87 6.37 -10.12 8.90
CA ARG A 87 5.00 -9.97 9.40
C ARG A 87 4.11 -9.24 8.39
N PRO A 88 2.82 -9.59 8.31
CA PRO A 88 1.89 -8.95 7.39
C PRO A 88 1.67 -7.47 7.77
N LEU A 89 1.63 -6.60 6.76
CA LEU A 89 1.35 -5.16 6.89
C LEU A 89 -0.08 -4.89 6.42
N GLU A 90 -1.05 -5.10 7.31
CA GLU A 90 -2.50 -4.92 7.11
C GLU A 90 -3.06 -3.85 8.06
#